data_AF-M1CZF0-F1
#
_entry.id   AF-M1CZF0-F1
#
_cell.length_a   1.000
_cell.length_b   1.000
_cell.length_c   1.000
_cell.angle_alpha   90.00
_cell.angle_beta   90.00
_cell.angle_gamma   90.00
#
_symmetry.space_group_name_H-M   'P 1'
#
loop_
_entity.id
_entity.type
_entity.pdbx_description
1 polymer ?
#
loop_
_entity_poly.entity_id
_entity_poly.type
_entity_poly.pdbx_seq_one_letter_code
_entity_poly.pdbx_strand_id
1 'polypeptide(L)'
;MLRSILRSAATAAKYHPTTGDIRIPAAISASSKLSSSRTFATSTHPKKPNFRPDIKHENAAAGAKAAETLNKDLRARALKEDEKDKSLDIGPDGRPLFTSATSISELTKKDTCTYMKFRREELERVLPEGLPVGMLKEFGDSMRDALLIRQSFLDLRDNFRMVVDPTLQSNTKGLKARKQVVLDGPVSSGKSIALAMLVHWARDEGWLVLYVPKGREWTHGGFFYKNPKTGLWDTPVQAANVLQDFLKYNKDHLQKIPCKIFEPIPLGEGAGVGWMKGADVVQIPLDYTLLDLVQVGLNSTHAAVGVVVRLREELSLVKDMPVLIAVDQVRKIHFAVTLPLVSIP
;
A
#
# COMPACT_ATOMS: atom_id res chain seq x y z
N MET A 1 -70.13 12.62 -4.47
CA MET A 1 -69.33 11.77 -5.36
C MET A 1 -68.16 12.57 -5.92
N LEU A 2 -66.94 12.03 -5.76
CA LEU A 2 -65.67 12.32 -6.44
C LEU A 2 -65.60 13.41 -7.53
N ARG A 3 -64.56 14.26 -7.48
CA ARG A 3 -63.34 14.11 -8.30
C ARG A 3 -62.24 15.14 -7.94
N SER A 4 -61.02 14.62 -7.81
CA SER A 4 -59.76 15.28 -7.50
C SER A 4 -59.05 15.80 -8.76
N ILE A 5 -58.26 16.87 -8.62
CA ILE A 5 -57.18 17.20 -9.57
C ILE A 5 -55.86 17.48 -8.83
N LEU A 6 -54.99 16.49 -8.98
CA LEU A 6 -53.52 16.39 -9.01
C LEU A 6 -52.63 17.61 -8.66
N ARG A 7 -51.72 17.39 -7.70
CA ARG A 7 -50.39 18.05 -7.61
C ARG A 7 -49.33 17.09 -8.16
N SER A 8 -48.46 17.58 -9.04
CA SER A 8 -47.28 16.86 -9.53
C SER A 8 -46.17 16.83 -8.46
N ALA A 9 -45.65 15.64 -8.18
CA ALA A 9 -44.41 15.44 -7.43
C ALA A 9 -43.35 14.88 -8.38
N ALA A 10 -42.22 15.59 -8.49
CA ALA A 10 -41.04 15.11 -9.18
C ALA A 10 -40.29 14.11 -8.28
N THR A 11 -40.15 12.87 -8.75
CA THR A 11 -39.35 11.84 -8.10
C THR A 11 -37.88 12.01 -8.46
N ALA A 12 -37.07 12.37 -7.45
CA ALA A 12 -35.62 12.29 -7.52
C ALA A 12 -35.19 10.81 -7.53
N ALA A 13 -34.63 10.35 -8.64
CA ALA A 13 -34.00 9.04 -8.73
C ALA A 13 -32.69 9.05 -7.94
N LYS A 14 -32.65 8.34 -6.81
CA LYS A 14 -31.42 8.04 -6.06
C LYS A 14 -30.61 7.02 -6.85
N TYR A 15 -29.50 7.46 -7.41
CA TYR A 15 -28.50 6.59 -8.02
C TYR A 15 -27.65 5.97 -6.90
N HIS A 16 -27.79 4.67 -6.67
CA HIS A 16 -26.89 3.89 -5.81
C HIS A 16 -25.78 3.26 -6.67
N PRO A 17 -24.50 3.57 -6.44
CA PRO A 17 -23.42 2.81 -7.05
C PRO A 17 -23.22 1.51 -6.27
N THR A 18 -23.26 0.38 -6.98
CA THR A 18 -22.97 -0.96 -6.45
C THR A 18 -21.46 -1.15 -6.29
N THR A 19 -20.94 -0.89 -5.08
CA THR A 19 -19.61 -1.33 -4.66
C THR A 19 -19.66 -2.81 -4.32
N GLY A 20 -19.06 -3.66 -5.16
CA GLY A 20 -18.96 -5.10 -4.91
C GLY A 20 -17.75 -5.43 -4.04
N ASP A 21 -17.93 -5.52 -2.73
CA ASP A 21 -16.93 -6.02 -1.79
C ASP A 21 -16.50 -7.45 -2.16
N ILE A 22 -15.19 -7.70 -2.28
CA ILE A 22 -14.68 -9.07 -2.29
C ILE A 22 -14.53 -9.50 -0.83
N ARG A 23 -15.45 -10.35 -0.36
CA ARG A 23 -15.16 -11.28 0.73
C ARG A 23 -14.45 -12.48 0.12
N ILE A 24 -13.16 -12.64 0.43
CA ILE A 24 -12.41 -13.85 0.11
C ILE A 24 -12.90 -14.97 1.06
N PRO A 25 -13.40 -16.11 0.56
CA PRO A 25 -13.85 -17.20 1.42
C PRO A 25 -12.66 -17.81 2.17
N ALA A 26 -12.83 -18.05 3.47
CA ALA A 26 -11.88 -18.81 4.26
C ALA A 26 -11.78 -20.23 3.69
N ALA A 27 -10.56 -20.67 3.39
CA ALA A 27 -10.30 -22.07 3.06
C ALA A 27 -10.70 -22.95 4.25
N ILE A 28 -11.46 -24.01 3.96
CA ILE A 28 -11.81 -25.07 4.90
C ILE A 28 -10.52 -25.81 5.26
N SER A 29 -9.88 -25.43 6.36
CA SER A 29 -8.86 -26.25 6.99
C SER A 29 -9.54 -27.30 7.85
N ALA A 30 -9.38 -28.56 7.47
CA ALA A 30 -9.84 -29.73 8.19
C ALA A 30 -9.33 -29.73 9.64
N SER A 31 -10.22 -30.07 10.56
CA SER A 31 -10.00 -30.12 12.00
C SER A 31 -9.04 -31.24 12.39
N SER A 32 -7.87 -30.91 12.91
CA SER A 32 -7.11 -31.80 13.80
C SER A 32 -7.21 -31.26 15.22
N LYS A 33 -7.98 -31.97 16.05
CA LYS A 33 -8.22 -31.71 17.47
C LYS A 33 -6.88 -31.78 18.24
N LEU A 34 -6.50 -30.70 18.91
CA LEU A 34 -5.66 -30.78 20.11
C LEU A 34 -6.36 -30.02 21.25
N SER A 35 -6.70 -30.80 22.27
CA SER A 35 -7.44 -30.41 23.45
C SER A 35 -6.53 -29.69 24.44
N SER A 36 -6.90 -28.48 24.89
CA SER A 36 -6.42 -27.95 26.17
C SER A 36 -7.53 -27.16 26.85
N SER A 37 -8.12 -27.76 27.87
CA SER A 37 -9.12 -27.19 28.77
C SER A 37 -8.50 -26.07 29.63
N ARG A 38 -9.13 -24.89 29.64
CA ARG A 38 -8.92 -23.87 30.69
C ARG A 38 -10.21 -23.70 31.48
N THR A 39 -10.22 -24.19 32.70
CA THR A 39 -11.18 -23.84 33.74
C THR A 39 -10.72 -22.54 34.41
N PHE A 40 -11.64 -21.57 34.51
CA PHE A 40 -11.47 -20.36 35.31
C PHE A 40 -11.74 -20.69 36.78
N ALA A 41 -10.82 -20.30 37.67
CA ALA A 41 -11.07 -20.24 39.10
C ALA A 41 -10.61 -18.87 39.63
N THR A 42 -11.58 -18.18 40.24
CA THR A 42 -11.48 -16.93 41.00
C THR A 42 -10.80 -17.21 42.34
N SER A 43 -9.83 -16.37 42.74
CA SER A 43 -9.38 -16.32 44.13
C SER A 43 -9.06 -14.91 44.58
N THR A 44 -9.58 -14.61 45.77
CA THR A 44 -9.61 -13.39 46.57
C THR A 44 -8.24 -12.99 47.14
N HIS A 45 -7.99 -11.69 47.24
CA HIS A 45 -6.86 -11.11 47.98
C HIS A 45 -7.16 -10.98 49.48
N PRO A 46 -6.14 -11.13 50.35
CA PRO A 46 -5.94 -10.15 51.42
C PRO A 46 -4.49 -9.61 51.51
N LYS A 47 -4.34 -8.48 52.21
CA LYS A 47 -3.18 -7.56 52.24
C LYS A 47 -2.02 -8.01 53.19
N LYS A 48 -0.78 -7.85 52.68
CA LYS A 48 0.53 -7.36 53.25
C LYS A 48 0.87 -7.52 54.77
N PRO A 49 2.16 -7.75 55.11
CA PRO A 49 3.08 -6.61 55.35
C PRO A 49 4.49 -6.73 54.72
N ASN A 50 5.11 -5.56 54.54
CA ASN A 50 6.45 -5.32 53.99
C ASN A 50 7.57 -5.86 54.90
N PHE A 51 8.61 -6.44 54.30
CA PHE A 51 10.01 -6.27 54.71
C PHE A 51 10.88 -6.24 53.45
N ARG A 52 11.62 -5.13 53.24
CA ARG A 52 12.76 -5.07 52.33
C ARG A 52 14.00 -5.56 53.09
N PRO A 53 14.97 -6.13 52.36
CA PRO A 53 16.24 -5.42 52.24
C PRO A 53 16.59 -5.15 50.76
N ASP A 54 17.13 -3.96 50.53
CA ASP A 54 17.63 -3.52 49.24
C ASP A 54 18.82 -4.38 48.79
N ILE A 55 18.66 -5.10 47.67
CA ILE A 55 19.78 -5.57 46.84
C ILE A 55 19.55 -5.00 45.44
N LYS A 56 20.38 -4.03 45.07
CA LYS A 56 20.49 -3.50 43.70
C LYS A 56 20.82 -4.64 42.74
N HIS A 57 19.84 -5.09 41.95
CA HIS A 57 20.07 -5.89 40.75
C HIS A 57 20.22 -4.98 39.53
N GLU A 58 21.34 -4.25 39.43
CA GLU A 58 21.68 -3.47 38.22
C GLU A 58 22.29 -4.34 37.09
N ASN A 59 22.57 -5.62 37.33
CA ASN A 59 23.26 -6.49 36.36
C ASN A 59 22.37 -7.48 35.56
N ALA A 60 21.08 -7.63 35.89
CA ALA A 60 20.22 -8.63 35.25
C ALA A 60 19.75 -8.23 33.84
N ALA A 61 19.48 -6.93 33.61
CA ALA A 61 18.99 -6.44 32.33
C ALA A 61 20.08 -6.40 31.23
N ALA A 62 21.35 -6.21 31.62
CA ALA A 62 22.48 -6.25 30.70
C ALA A 62 22.81 -7.69 30.27
N GLY A 63 22.80 -8.64 31.20
CA GLY A 63 23.03 -10.06 30.91
C GLY A 63 21.94 -10.70 30.03
N ALA A 64 20.67 -10.36 30.26
CA ALA A 64 19.56 -10.85 29.43
C ALA A 64 19.64 -10.36 27.98
N LYS A 65 19.97 -9.08 27.78
CA LYS A 65 20.17 -8.51 26.43
C LYS A 65 21.40 -9.10 25.73
N ALA A 66 22.52 -9.24 26.44
CA ALA A 66 23.72 -9.86 25.89
C ALA A 66 23.50 -11.33 25.49
N ALA A 67 22.76 -12.09 26.30
CA ALA A 67 22.39 -13.47 25.97
C ALA A 67 21.42 -13.56 24.79
N GLU A 68 20.45 -12.64 24.68
CA GLU A 68 19.54 -12.56 23.53
C GLU A 68 20.29 -12.22 22.24
N THR A 69 21.24 -11.27 22.28
CA THR A 69 22.08 -10.92 21.14
C THR A 69 22.97 -12.09 20.70
N LEU A 70 23.63 -12.77 21.65
CA LEU A 70 24.44 -13.94 21.35
C LEU A 70 23.61 -15.06 20.69
N ASN A 71 22.40 -15.31 21.18
CA ASN A 71 21.49 -16.29 20.60
C ASN A 71 21.05 -15.91 19.17
N LYS A 72 20.82 -14.63 18.90
CA LYS A 72 20.54 -14.13 17.55
C LYS A 72 21.73 -14.31 16.62
N ASP A 73 22.95 -14.03 17.07
CA ASP A 73 24.16 -14.19 16.27
C ASP A 73 24.43 -15.66 15.93
N LEU A 74 24.25 -16.57 16.90
CA LEU A 74 24.37 -18.01 16.67
C LEU A 74 23.31 -18.50 15.67
N ARG A 75 22.06 -18.08 15.82
CA ARG A 75 20.99 -18.41 14.89
C ARG A 75 21.26 -17.87 13.48
N ALA A 76 21.76 -16.64 13.36
CA ALA A 76 22.11 -16.05 12.07
C ALA A 76 23.21 -16.85 11.35
N ARG A 77 24.21 -17.34 12.09
CA ARG A 77 25.27 -18.21 11.54
C ARG A 77 24.71 -19.55 11.07
N ALA A 78 23.88 -20.20 11.89
CA ALA A 78 23.24 -21.45 11.51
C ALA A 78 22.39 -21.29 10.23
N LEU A 79 21.60 -20.22 10.12
CA LEU A 79 20.78 -19.99 8.92
C LEU A 79 21.62 -19.78 7.65
N LYS A 80 22.82 -19.18 7.76
CA LYS A 80 23.76 -19.03 6.63
C LYS A 80 24.40 -20.36 6.23
N GLU A 81 24.54 -21.29 7.16
CA GLU A 81 24.99 -22.65 6.88
C GLU A 81 23.85 -23.44 6.23
N ASP A 82 22.63 -23.34 6.76
CA ASP A 82 21.43 -23.95 6.18
C ASP A 82 21.20 -23.51 4.72
N GLU A 83 21.45 -22.24 4.40
CA GLU A 83 21.32 -21.72 3.02
C GLU A 83 22.24 -22.41 2.01
N LYS A 84 23.33 -23.05 2.47
CA LYS A 84 24.23 -23.82 1.61
C LYS A 84 23.74 -25.25 1.39
N ASP A 85 22.90 -25.76 2.28
CA ASP A 85 22.35 -27.11 2.23
C ASP A 85 20.95 -27.12 1.59
N LYS A 86 20.91 -27.40 0.29
CA LYS A 86 19.65 -27.50 -0.47
C LYS A 86 18.74 -28.63 0.01
N SER A 87 19.24 -29.60 0.78
CA SER A 87 18.40 -30.67 1.33
C SER A 87 17.44 -30.16 2.41
N LEU A 88 17.71 -28.97 2.98
CA LEU A 88 16.86 -28.31 3.97
C LEU A 88 15.75 -27.46 3.31
N ASP A 89 15.79 -27.26 2.00
CA ASP A 89 14.79 -26.49 1.24
C ASP A 89 13.54 -27.33 0.91
N ILE A 90 13.09 -28.15 1.86
CA ILE A 90 11.91 -29.01 1.74
C ILE A 90 10.80 -28.46 2.64
N GLY A 91 9.73 -28.01 2.01
CA GLY A 91 8.49 -27.59 2.64
C GLY A 91 7.55 -28.77 2.95
N PRO A 92 6.32 -28.47 3.38
CA PRO A 92 5.30 -29.48 3.66
C PRO A 92 5.05 -30.39 2.44
N ASP A 93 4.76 -31.66 2.71
CA ASP A 93 4.49 -32.69 1.69
C ASP A 93 5.65 -32.96 0.72
N GLY A 94 6.89 -32.64 1.11
CA GLY A 94 8.08 -32.87 0.28
C GLY A 94 8.24 -31.88 -0.88
N ARG A 95 7.43 -30.81 -0.91
CA ARG A 95 7.52 -29.77 -1.94
C ARG A 95 8.68 -28.82 -1.66
N PRO A 96 9.24 -28.12 -2.66
CA PRO A 96 10.26 -27.11 -2.42
C PRO A 96 9.77 -26.01 -1.46
N LEU A 97 10.59 -25.64 -0.48
CA LEU A 97 10.30 -24.54 0.43
C LEU A 97 10.37 -23.18 -0.28
N PHE A 98 11.28 -23.05 -1.25
CA PHE A 98 11.48 -21.84 -2.05
C PHE A 98 11.07 -22.07 -3.51
N THR A 99 10.55 -21.01 -4.14
CA THR A 99 10.28 -21.04 -5.59
C THR A 99 11.60 -21.07 -6.38
N SER A 100 11.56 -21.65 -7.57
CA SER A 100 12.63 -21.56 -8.56
C SER A 100 12.54 -20.30 -9.44
N ALA A 101 11.45 -19.53 -9.35
CA ALA A 101 11.27 -18.31 -10.11
C ALA A 101 12.33 -17.27 -9.72
N THR A 102 12.86 -16.58 -10.72
CA THR A 102 13.90 -15.56 -10.53
C THR A 102 13.32 -14.17 -10.34
N SER A 103 12.10 -13.94 -10.83
CA SER A 103 11.38 -12.67 -10.75
C SER A 103 9.92 -12.86 -10.34
N ILE A 104 9.29 -11.78 -9.88
CA ILE A 104 7.87 -11.80 -9.47
C ILE A 104 6.95 -12.01 -10.69
N SER A 105 7.37 -11.59 -11.88
CA SER A 105 6.65 -11.76 -13.13
C SER A 105 6.50 -13.22 -13.55
N GLU A 106 7.49 -14.06 -13.22
CA GLU A 106 7.53 -15.51 -13.51
C GLU A 106 6.65 -16.35 -12.58
N LEU A 107 6.23 -15.80 -11.43
CA LEU A 107 5.46 -16.56 -10.44
C LEU A 107 4.14 -17.07 -11.02
N THR A 108 3.78 -18.30 -10.66
CA THR A 108 2.55 -18.96 -11.09
C THR A 108 1.77 -19.46 -9.88
N LYS A 109 0.54 -19.97 -10.12
CA LYS A 109 -0.26 -20.62 -9.07
C LYS A 109 0.41 -21.86 -8.45
N LYS A 110 1.43 -22.43 -9.10
CA LYS A 110 2.20 -23.56 -8.55
C LYS A 110 3.17 -23.11 -7.45
N ASP A 111 3.56 -21.84 -7.47
CA ASP A 111 4.47 -21.25 -6.49
C ASP A 111 3.75 -20.81 -5.21
N THR A 112 2.42 -20.93 -5.16
CA THR A 112 1.64 -20.65 -3.96
C THR A 112 2.14 -21.48 -2.77
N CYS A 113 2.28 -20.83 -1.62
CA CYS A 113 2.82 -21.40 -0.39
C CYS A 113 4.32 -21.75 -0.42
N THR A 114 5.06 -21.27 -1.41
CA THR A 114 6.54 -21.27 -1.39
C THR A 114 7.06 -19.88 -1.04
N TYR A 115 8.33 -19.79 -0.62
CA TYR A 115 9.00 -18.52 -0.35
C TYR A 115 9.80 -18.04 -1.56
N MET A 116 9.77 -16.74 -1.82
CA MET A 116 10.70 -16.08 -2.74
C MET A 116 11.75 -15.34 -1.94
N LYS A 117 13.03 -15.56 -2.27
CA LYS A 117 14.16 -14.84 -1.66
C LYS A 117 14.35 -13.50 -2.35
N PHE A 118 14.67 -12.48 -1.58
CA PHE A 118 14.94 -11.14 -2.06
C PHE A 118 16.28 -10.66 -1.52
N ARG A 119 16.92 -9.75 -2.26
CA ARG A 119 17.99 -8.91 -1.71
C ARG A 119 17.35 -7.66 -1.15
N ARG A 120 17.70 -7.30 0.09
CA ARG A 120 17.10 -6.14 0.75
C ARG A 120 17.35 -4.85 -0.02
N GLU A 121 18.56 -4.68 -0.56
CA GLU A 121 18.97 -3.52 -1.33
C GLU A 121 18.22 -3.41 -2.67
N GLU A 122 17.78 -4.53 -3.22
CA GLU A 122 16.96 -4.57 -4.43
C GLU A 122 15.52 -4.14 -4.11
N LEU A 123 14.94 -4.69 -3.04
CA LEU A 123 13.61 -4.29 -2.58
C LEU A 123 13.55 -2.80 -2.23
N GLU A 124 14.55 -2.26 -1.53
CA GLU A 124 14.59 -0.84 -1.17
C GLU A 124 14.75 0.08 -2.41
N ARG A 125 15.42 -0.40 -3.45
CA ARG A 125 15.53 0.32 -4.72
C ARG A 125 14.24 0.30 -5.51
N VAL A 126 13.54 -0.83 -5.50
CA VAL A 126 12.25 -0.96 -6.20
C VAL A 126 11.11 -0.36 -5.38
N LEU A 127 11.24 -0.20 -4.06
CA LEU A 127 10.24 0.42 -3.17
C LEU A 127 10.88 1.55 -2.33
N PRO A 128 11.41 2.62 -2.97
CA PRO A 128 12.13 3.68 -2.27
C PRO A 128 11.23 4.59 -1.41
N GLU A 129 9.90 4.48 -1.55
CA GLU A 129 8.92 5.11 -0.67
C GLU A 129 8.92 4.45 0.73
N GLY A 130 9.39 3.22 0.82
CA GLY A 130 9.57 2.47 2.06
C GLY A 130 8.85 1.12 2.07
N LEU A 131 9.47 0.17 2.76
CA LEU A 131 8.93 -1.18 2.92
C LEU A 131 7.79 -1.21 3.96
N PRO A 132 6.76 -2.05 3.76
CA PRO A 132 5.71 -2.24 4.77
C PRO A 132 6.28 -2.72 6.11
N VAL A 133 5.76 -2.18 7.22
CA VAL A 133 6.18 -2.58 8.58
C VAL A 133 6.02 -4.08 8.80
N GLY A 134 4.96 -4.69 8.24
CA GLY A 134 4.75 -6.14 8.31
C GLY A 134 5.85 -6.94 7.59
N MET A 135 6.37 -6.42 6.47
CA MET A 135 7.46 -7.03 5.71
C MET A 135 8.76 -7.00 6.51
N LEU A 136 9.10 -5.83 7.07
CA LEU A 136 10.29 -5.67 7.92
C LEU A 136 10.23 -6.56 9.16
N LYS A 137 9.04 -6.70 9.76
CA LYS A 137 8.84 -7.61 10.88
C LYS A 137 9.03 -9.07 10.47
N GLU A 138 8.50 -9.49 9.32
CA GLU A 138 8.67 -10.85 8.79
C GLU A 138 10.15 -11.17 8.53
N PHE A 139 10.91 -10.23 7.97
CA PHE A 139 12.37 -10.37 7.78
C PHE A 139 13.12 -10.44 9.11
N GLY A 140 12.73 -9.63 10.09
CA GLY A 140 13.33 -9.65 11.42
C GLY A 140 13.06 -10.96 12.18
N ASP A 141 11.81 -11.43 12.15
CA ASP A 141 11.37 -12.63 12.88
C ASP A 141 11.93 -13.91 12.23
N SER A 142 11.97 -13.98 10.89
CA SER A 142 12.54 -15.12 10.16
C SER A 142 14.06 -15.08 10.06
N MET A 143 14.67 -13.90 10.25
CA MET A 143 16.07 -13.60 9.97
C MET A 143 16.48 -13.90 8.52
N ARG A 144 15.50 -13.90 7.59
CA ARG A 144 15.68 -14.13 6.16
C ARG A 144 14.91 -13.07 5.37
N ASP A 145 15.51 -12.56 4.30
CA ASP A 145 14.83 -11.65 3.37
C ASP A 145 14.02 -12.48 2.36
N ALA A 146 13.02 -13.20 2.84
CA ALA A 146 12.16 -14.04 2.01
C ALA A 146 10.69 -13.83 2.36
N LEU A 147 9.82 -13.82 1.35
CA LEU A 147 8.38 -13.63 1.53
C LEU A 147 7.60 -14.82 1.01
N LEU A 148 6.56 -15.20 1.74
CA LEU A 148 5.63 -16.24 1.31
C LEU A 148 4.81 -15.76 0.10
N ILE A 149 4.80 -16.55 -0.96
CA ILE A 149 3.95 -16.32 -2.13
C ILE A 149 2.53 -16.77 -1.79
N ARG A 150 1.64 -15.79 -1.63
CA ARG A 150 0.25 -16.02 -1.26
C ARG A 150 -0.64 -16.00 -2.48
N GLN A 151 -1.64 -16.88 -2.51
CA GLN A 151 -2.63 -16.92 -3.59
C GLN A 151 -3.28 -15.55 -3.83
N SER A 152 -3.57 -14.80 -2.76
CA SER A 152 -4.17 -13.46 -2.85
C SER A 152 -3.32 -12.45 -3.63
N PHE A 153 -1.99 -12.57 -3.57
CA PHE A 153 -1.09 -11.72 -4.36
C PHE A 153 -1.15 -12.11 -5.84
N LEU A 154 -1.09 -13.41 -6.14
CA LEU A 154 -1.17 -13.91 -7.52
C LEU A 154 -2.51 -13.54 -8.17
N ASP A 155 -3.63 -13.72 -7.46
CA ASP A 155 -4.95 -13.35 -7.96
C ASP A 155 -5.05 -11.83 -8.22
N LEU A 156 -4.45 -11.02 -7.35
CA LEU A 156 -4.40 -9.56 -7.51
C LEU A 156 -3.57 -9.15 -8.72
N ARG A 157 -2.37 -9.71 -8.87
CA ARG A 157 -1.46 -9.48 -10.00
C ARG A 157 -2.11 -9.90 -11.32
N ASP A 158 -2.64 -11.12 -11.37
CA ASP A 158 -3.28 -11.68 -12.57
C ASP A 158 -4.54 -10.87 -12.95
N ASN A 159 -5.28 -10.34 -11.98
CA ASN A 159 -6.37 -9.39 -12.25
C ASN A 159 -5.88 -8.14 -12.99
N PHE A 160 -4.79 -7.50 -12.55
CA PHE A 160 -4.25 -6.32 -13.21
C PHE A 160 -3.60 -6.63 -14.56
N ARG A 161 -2.99 -7.80 -14.70
CA ARG A 161 -2.52 -8.31 -16.01
C ARG A 161 -3.69 -8.40 -17.01
N MET A 162 -4.84 -8.93 -16.60
CA MET A 162 -6.06 -9.00 -17.42
C MET A 162 -6.71 -7.63 -17.69
N VAL A 163 -6.46 -6.61 -16.86
CA VAL A 163 -6.95 -5.24 -17.11
C VAL A 163 -6.19 -4.60 -18.28
N VAL A 164 -4.87 -4.83 -18.34
CA VAL A 164 -4.00 -4.28 -19.38
C VAL A 164 -4.08 -5.09 -20.67
N ASP A 165 -4.17 -6.42 -20.56
CA ASP A 165 -4.34 -7.32 -21.69
C ASP A 165 -5.67 -8.09 -21.59
N PRO A 166 -6.77 -7.55 -22.18
CA PRO A 166 -8.07 -8.21 -22.17
C PRO A 166 -8.09 -9.56 -22.92
N THR A 167 -7.13 -9.84 -23.80
CA THR A 167 -7.08 -11.14 -24.50
C THR A 167 -6.89 -12.30 -23.53
N LEU A 168 -6.28 -12.04 -22.37
CA LEU A 168 -6.13 -13.03 -21.29
C LEU A 168 -7.46 -13.40 -20.62
N GLN A 169 -8.52 -12.59 -20.77
CA GLN A 169 -9.84 -12.87 -20.20
C GLN A 169 -10.61 -13.96 -20.95
N SER A 170 -10.30 -14.20 -22.24
CA SER A 170 -11.02 -15.23 -23.03
C SER A 170 -10.84 -16.64 -22.47
N ASN A 171 -9.75 -16.87 -21.72
CA ASN A 171 -9.39 -18.16 -21.13
C ASN A 171 -10.02 -18.40 -19.75
N THR A 172 -10.56 -17.37 -19.10
CA THR A 172 -11.11 -17.43 -17.73
C THR A 172 -12.61 -17.18 -17.75
N LYS A 173 -13.39 -18.26 -17.95
CA LYS A 173 -14.87 -18.21 -17.98
C LYS A 173 -15.44 -17.45 -16.77
N GLY A 174 -16.00 -16.27 -17.02
CA GLY A 174 -16.87 -15.54 -16.09
C GLY A 174 -16.19 -14.55 -15.12
N LEU A 175 -14.87 -14.39 -15.12
CA LEU A 175 -14.17 -13.45 -14.24
C LEU A 175 -13.88 -12.13 -14.97
N LYS A 176 -14.69 -11.10 -14.70
CA LYS A 176 -14.41 -9.74 -15.18
C LYS A 176 -13.26 -9.12 -14.39
N ALA A 177 -12.22 -8.69 -15.09
CA ALA A 177 -11.11 -7.97 -14.48
C ALA A 177 -11.59 -6.66 -13.84
N ARG A 178 -11.08 -6.35 -12.65
CA ARG A 178 -11.45 -5.18 -11.87
C ARG A 178 -10.35 -4.14 -11.95
N LYS A 179 -10.71 -2.94 -12.44
CA LYS A 179 -9.81 -1.77 -12.51
C LYS A 179 -9.56 -1.13 -11.14
N GLN A 180 -10.47 -1.34 -10.19
CA GLN A 180 -10.40 -0.81 -8.82
C GLN A 180 -10.56 -1.98 -7.85
N VAL A 181 -9.61 -2.09 -6.91
CA VAL A 181 -9.58 -3.18 -5.93
C VAL A 181 -9.28 -2.59 -4.56
N VAL A 182 -10.08 -2.98 -3.58
CA VAL A 182 -9.84 -2.70 -2.17
C VAL A 182 -9.40 -4.00 -1.50
N LEU A 183 -8.22 -4.00 -0.91
CA LEU A 183 -7.74 -5.13 -0.10
C LEU A 183 -8.27 -4.97 1.31
N ASP A 184 -9.19 -5.85 1.72
CA ASP A 184 -9.71 -5.89 3.08
C ASP A 184 -9.45 -7.25 3.76
N GLY A 185 -9.46 -7.24 5.09
CA GLY A 185 -9.27 -8.43 5.92
C GLY A 185 -8.73 -8.09 7.31
N PRO A 186 -8.53 -9.10 8.17
CA PRO A 186 -8.07 -8.92 9.54
C PRO A 186 -6.76 -8.13 9.67
N VAL A 187 -6.54 -7.51 10.82
CA VAL A 187 -5.24 -6.87 11.11
C VAL A 187 -4.12 -7.91 10.99
N SER A 188 -2.99 -7.51 10.42
CA SER A 188 -1.82 -8.38 10.18
C SER A 188 -2.05 -9.55 9.20
N SER A 189 -3.10 -9.51 8.38
CA SER A 189 -3.35 -10.55 7.36
C SER A 189 -2.44 -10.49 6.12
N GLY A 190 -1.44 -9.60 6.06
CA GLY A 190 -0.50 -9.48 4.94
C GLY A 190 -0.93 -8.57 3.78
N LYS A 191 -1.98 -7.74 3.95
CA LYS A 191 -2.48 -6.83 2.89
C LYS A 191 -1.42 -5.86 2.36
N SER A 192 -0.70 -5.20 3.27
CA SER A 192 0.35 -4.24 2.91
C SER A 192 1.49 -4.90 2.13
N ILE A 193 1.85 -6.13 2.50
CA ILE A 193 2.86 -6.92 1.79
C ILE A 193 2.36 -7.26 0.38
N ALA A 194 1.12 -7.74 0.24
CA ALA A 194 0.53 -8.05 -1.06
C ALA A 194 0.47 -6.82 -1.99
N LEU A 195 0.15 -5.63 -1.45
CA LEU A 195 0.16 -4.39 -2.21
C LEU A 195 1.58 -3.97 -2.63
N ALA A 196 2.56 -4.06 -1.73
CA ALA A 196 3.96 -3.75 -2.06
C ALA A 196 4.53 -4.71 -3.11
N MET A 197 4.19 -6.00 -3.04
CA MET A 197 4.56 -7.00 -4.05
C MET A 197 3.90 -6.71 -5.40
N LEU A 198 2.66 -6.21 -5.41
CA LEU A 198 2.01 -5.76 -6.65
C LEU A 198 2.73 -4.55 -7.26
N VAL A 199 3.15 -3.60 -6.43
CA VAL A 199 3.91 -2.42 -6.87
C VAL A 199 5.25 -2.84 -7.45
N HIS A 200 5.97 -3.75 -6.78
CA HIS A 200 7.23 -4.31 -7.30
C HIS A 200 7.01 -4.96 -8.67
N TRP A 201 6.02 -5.85 -8.79
CA TRP A 201 5.68 -6.45 -10.08
C TRP A 201 5.36 -5.41 -11.16
N ALA A 202 4.50 -4.43 -10.87
CA ALA A 202 4.12 -3.41 -11.86
C ALA A 202 5.33 -2.58 -12.33
N ARG A 203 6.28 -2.33 -11.43
CA ARG A 203 7.55 -1.66 -11.72
C ARG A 203 8.44 -2.48 -12.66
N ASP A 204 8.54 -3.78 -12.43
CA ASP A 204 9.28 -4.70 -13.31
C ASP A 204 8.65 -4.77 -14.72
N GLU A 205 7.32 -4.65 -14.82
CA GLU A 205 6.60 -4.58 -16.09
C GLU A 205 6.66 -3.19 -16.75
N GLY A 206 7.38 -2.23 -16.17
CA GLY A 206 7.57 -0.88 -16.73
C GLY A 206 6.36 0.06 -16.57
N TRP A 207 5.49 -0.19 -15.59
CA TRP A 207 4.33 0.68 -15.35
C TRP A 207 4.73 1.98 -14.66
N LEU A 208 3.92 3.03 -14.87
CA LEU A 208 4.00 4.25 -14.07
C LEU A 208 3.25 4.06 -12.76
N VAL A 209 3.94 4.14 -11.62
CA VAL A 209 3.35 3.75 -10.32
C VAL A 209 3.40 4.87 -9.29
N LEU A 210 2.23 5.34 -8.87
CA LEU A 210 2.06 6.19 -7.69
C LEU A 210 1.80 5.31 -6.46
N TYR A 211 2.84 5.06 -5.66
CA TYR A 211 2.75 4.26 -4.44
C TYR A 211 2.76 5.11 -3.17
N VAL A 212 1.78 4.88 -2.30
CA VAL A 212 1.63 5.57 -1.02
C VAL A 212 1.56 4.53 0.10
N PRO A 213 2.69 4.14 0.73
CA PRO A 213 2.71 3.09 1.75
C PRO A 213 2.05 3.48 3.08
N LYS A 214 1.82 4.77 3.32
CA LYS A 214 1.26 5.31 4.58
C LYS A 214 0.13 6.30 4.35
N GLY A 215 -0.93 5.88 3.67
CA GLY A 215 -2.10 6.74 3.38
C GLY A 215 -2.80 7.30 4.63
N ARG A 216 -2.60 6.72 5.81
CA ARG A 216 -3.08 7.27 7.08
C ARG A 216 -2.59 8.71 7.33
N GLU A 217 -1.36 9.03 6.91
CA GLU A 217 -0.75 10.34 7.12
C GLU A 217 -1.51 11.47 6.39
N TRP A 218 -2.27 11.16 5.35
CA TRP A 218 -3.11 12.14 4.64
C TRP A 218 -4.29 12.65 5.48
N THR A 219 -4.70 11.88 6.47
CA THR A 219 -5.86 12.18 7.32
C THR A 219 -5.47 12.45 8.77
N HIS A 220 -4.22 12.16 9.15
CA HIS A 220 -3.73 12.23 10.52
C HIS A 220 -2.35 12.85 10.58
N GLY A 221 -2.20 13.88 11.39
CA GLY A 221 -0.93 14.56 11.62
C GLY A 221 -0.56 15.54 10.50
N GLY A 222 0.30 16.50 10.82
CA GLY A 222 0.69 17.56 9.90
C GLY A 222 -0.24 18.78 9.92
N PHE A 223 -0.02 19.67 8.96
CA PHE A 223 -0.75 20.92 8.81
C PHE A 223 -1.95 20.73 7.88
N PHE A 224 -3.13 21.11 8.35
CA PHE A 224 -4.38 21.11 7.60
C PHE A 224 -4.95 22.53 7.63
N TYR A 225 -5.43 23.00 6.49
CA TYR A 225 -6.20 24.24 6.44
C TYR A 225 -7.43 24.05 5.57
N LYS A 226 -8.47 24.83 5.85
CA LYS A 226 -9.68 24.83 5.04
C LYS A 226 -9.49 25.81 3.89
N ASN A 227 -9.51 25.31 2.66
CA ASN A 227 -9.41 26.12 1.48
C ASN A 227 -10.70 26.95 1.30
N PRO A 228 -10.64 28.29 1.34
CA PRO A 228 -11.82 29.14 1.23
C PRO A 228 -12.44 29.10 -0.18
N LYS A 229 -11.66 28.77 -1.21
CA LYS A 229 -12.13 28.73 -2.61
C LYS A 229 -12.91 27.44 -2.90
N THR A 230 -12.42 26.28 -2.43
CA THR A 230 -13.06 24.98 -2.69
C THR A 230 -13.98 24.51 -1.56
N GLY A 231 -13.83 25.08 -0.35
CA GLY A 231 -14.51 24.63 0.85
C GLY A 231 -13.97 23.31 1.44
N LEU A 232 -12.95 22.71 0.80
CA LEU A 232 -12.32 21.45 1.21
C LEU A 232 -11.15 21.69 2.16
N TRP A 233 -10.61 20.60 2.71
CA TRP A 233 -9.42 20.62 3.57
C TRP A 233 -8.20 20.18 2.78
N ASP A 234 -7.15 21.01 2.84
CA ASP A 234 -5.91 20.82 2.11
C ASP A 234 -4.78 20.42 3.07
N THR A 235 -3.87 19.57 2.58
CA THR A 235 -2.74 19.02 3.34
C THR A 235 -1.41 19.24 2.59
N PRO A 236 -0.86 20.46 2.60
CA PRO A 236 0.30 20.80 1.77
C PRO A 236 1.56 20.01 2.13
N VAL A 237 1.77 19.67 3.41
CA VAL A 237 2.91 18.84 3.84
C VAL A 237 2.83 17.44 3.23
N GLN A 238 1.66 16.82 3.30
CA GLN A 238 1.44 15.49 2.74
C GLN A 238 1.45 15.49 1.22
N ALA A 239 0.93 16.55 0.59
CA ALA A 239 1.02 16.71 -0.86
C ALA A 239 2.48 16.73 -1.31
N ALA A 240 3.34 17.51 -0.65
CA ALA A 240 4.78 17.53 -0.93
C ALA A 240 5.44 16.16 -0.72
N ASN A 241 5.11 15.44 0.36
CA ASN A 241 5.63 14.09 0.60
C ASN A 241 5.25 13.11 -0.52
N VAL A 242 4.00 13.15 -0.99
CA VAL A 242 3.52 12.30 -2.09
C VAL A 242 4.25 12.62 -3.39
N LEU A 243 4.47 13.91 -3.69
CA LEU A 243 5.25 14.33 -4.85
C LEU A 243 6.70 13.86 -4.75
N GLN A 244 7.31 13.97 -3.57
CA GLN A 244 8.68 13.52 -3.33
C GLN A 244 8.80 12.00 -3.51
N ASP A 245 7.89 11.24 -2.91
CA ASP A 245 7.84 9.79 -3.04
C ASP A 245 7.62 9.35 -4.50
N PHE A 246 6.73 10.02 -5.22
CA PHE A 246 6.46 9.72 -6.62
C PHE A 246 7.69 9.90 -7.52
N LEU A 247 8.55 10.88 -7.25
CA LEU A 247 9.81 11.07 -7.98
C LEU A 247 10.83 9.96 -7.78
N LYS A 248 10.85 9.32 -6.61
CA LYS A 248 11.94 8.42 -6.22
C LYS A 248 12.16 7.28 -7.22
N TYR A 249 11.06 6.71 -7.73
CA TYR A 249 11.14 5.63 -8.73
C TYR A 249 10.82 6.11 -10.15
N ASN A 250 9.87 7.05 -10.33
CA ASN A 250 9.30 7.33 -11.65
C ASN A 250 10.04 8.43 -12.44
N LYS A 251 11.14 8.99 -11.93
CA LYS A 251 11.83 10.15 -12.52
C LYS A 251 12.02 10.05 -14.03
N ASP A 252 12.53 8.92 -14.51
CA ASP A 252 12.84 8.71 -15.93
C ASP A 252 11.59 8.63 -16.81
N HIS A 253 10.47 8.13 -16.29
CA HIS A 253 9.18 8.17 -16.98
C HIS A 253 8.62 9.60 -17.02
N LEU A 254 8.66 10.31 -15.89
CA LEU A 254 8.08 11.64 -15.75
C LEU A 254 8.77 12.69 -16.65
N GLN A 255 10.07 12.53 -16.89
CA GLN A 255 10.81 13.39 -17.81
C GLN A 255 10.35 13.25 -19.27
N LYS A 256 9.77 12.10 -19.64
CA LYS A 256 9.39 11.79 -21.03
C LYS A 256 7.92 12.12 -21.33
N ILE A 257 7.10 12.33 -20.30
CA ILE A 257 5.66 12.53 -20.45
C ILE A 257 5.37 14.04 -20.40
N PRO A 258 4.89 14.65 -21.50
CA PRO A 258 4.49 16.06 -21.50
C PRO A 258 3.18 16.26 -20.72
N CYS A 259 3.03 17.44 -20.11
CA CYS A 259 1.75 17.90 -19.59
C CYS A 259 0.74 18.07 -20.73
N LYS A 260 -0.53 17.76 -20.47
CA LYS A 260 -1.64 17.93 -21.42
C LYS A 260 -2.65 18.98 -20.93
N ILE A 261 -2.60 19.34 -19.65
CA ILE A 261 -3.51 20.30 -19.03
C ILE A 261 -2.70 21.54 -18.63
N PHE A 262 -2.97 22.66 -19.30
CA PHE A 262 -2.23 23.92 -19.14
C PHE A 262 -2.98 24.98 -18.33
N GLU A 263 -4.16 24.64 -17.82
CA GLU A 263 -4.92 25.54 -16.95
C GLU A 263 -4.10 25.92 -15.71
N PRO A 264 -4.09 27.19 -15.28
CA PRO A 264 -3.32 27.62 -14.13
C PRO A 264 -3.70 26.87 -12.85
N ILE A 265 -2.71 26.52 -12.04
CA ILE A 265 -2.93 25.79 -10.78
C ILE A 265 -3.19 26.82 -9.67
N PRO A 266 -4.34 26.76 -8.96
CA PRO A 266 -4.60 27.66 -7.84
C PRO A 266 -3.63 27.41 -6.69
N LEU A 267 -3.12 28.50 -6.12
CA LEU A 267 -2.26 28.47 -4.94
C LEU A 267 -3.08 28.40 -3.65
N GLY A 268 -2.57 27.60 -2.73
CA GLY A 268 -3.11 27.39 -1.39
C GLY A 268 -2.29 28.04 -0.28
N GLU A 269 -2.66 27.72 0.96
CA GLU A 269 -1.87 28.07 2.13
C GLU A 269 -0.63 27.17 2.22
N GLY A 270 0.53 27.80 2.34
CA GLY A 270 1.81 27.12 2.46
C GLY A 270 2.08 26.69 3.90
N ALA A 271 2.56 25.46 4.07
CA ALA A 271 2.91 24.94 5.38
C ALA A 271 3.97 25.81 6.07
N GLY A 272 3.64 26.39 7.22
CA GLY A 272 4.55 27.21 8.04
C GLY A 272 4.84 28.62 7.49
N VAL A 273 4.26 28.99 6.34
CA VAL A 273 4.49 30.29 5.68
C VAL A 273 3.21 31.08 5.40
N GLY A 274 2.03 30.46 5.59
CA GLY A 274 0.73 31.12 5.42
C GLY A 274 0.34 31.30 3.95
N TRP A 275 -0.43 32.34 3.65
CA TRP A 275 -0.88 32.64 2.29
C TRP A 275 0.17 33.44 1.51
N MET A 276 0.37 33.07 0.24
CA MET A 276 1.25 33.84 -0.65
C MET A 276 0.64 35.22 -0.93
N LYS A 277 1.45 36.27 -0.87
CA LYS A 277 1.03 37.63 -1.21
C LYS A 277 1.31 37.93 -2.69
N GLY A 278 0.31 38.44 -3.40
CA GLY A 278 0.47 38.96 -4.76
C GLY A 278 0.46 37.92 -5.88
N ALA A 279 0.29 36.63 -5.58
CA ALA A 279 0.08 35.57 -6.56
C ALA A 279 -0.93 34.54 -6.05
N ASP A 280 -1.90 34.23 -6.89
CA ASP A 280 -3.03 33.35 -6.56
C ASP A 280 -3.03 32.04 -7.36
N VAL A 281 -2.19 31.96 -8.39
CA VAL A 281 -2.08 30.84 -9.33
C VAL A 281 -0.63 30.65 -9.78
N VAL A 282 -0.30 29.44 -10.22
CA VAL A 282 0.93 29.14 -10.97
C VAL A 282 0.57 28.78 -12.40
N GLN A 283 1.24 29.42 -13.36
CA GLN A 283 1.10 29.12 -14.78
C GLN A 283 1.90 27.87 -15.14
N ILE A 284 1.34 27.01 -15.99
CA ILE A 284 1.99 25.81 -16.50
C ILE A 284 2.33 26.01 -17.98
N PRO A 285 3.62 26.16 -18.34
CA PRO A 285 4.06 26.29 -19.72
C PRO A 285 3.73 25.06 -20.59
N LEU A 286 3.65 25.27 -21.90
CA LEU A 286 3.29 24.24 -22.89
C LEU A 286 4.34 23.14 -23.04
N ASP A 287 5.60 23.47 -22.76
CA ASP A 287 6.77 22.59 -22.87
C ASP A 287 7.05 21.80 -21.58
N TYR A 288 6.24 21.96 -20.54
CA TYR A 288 6.42 21.24 -19.28
C TYR A 288 6.16 19.75 -19.42
N THR A 289 7.02 18.97 -18.77
CA THR A 289 6.84 17.55 -18.52
C THR A 289 6.17 17.31 -17.17
N LEU A 290 5.71 16.08 -16.91
CA LEU A 290 5.21 15.71 -15.58
C LEU A 290 6.29 15.84 -14.51
N LEU A 291 7.58 15.70 -14.87
CA LEU A 291 8.68 15.95 -13.95
C LEU A 291 8.72 17.43 -13.54
N ASP A 292 8.58 18.35 -14.49
CA ASP A 292 8.58 19.80 -14.22
C ASP A 292 7.38 20.20 -13.36
N LEU A 293 6.20 19.64 -13.68
CA LEU A 293 4.99 19.83 -12.86
C LEU A 293 5.22 19.38 -11.40
N VAL A 294 5.83 18.21 -11.19
CA VAL A 294 6.12 17.73 -9.83
C VAL A 294 7.14 18.64 -9.13
N GLN A 295 8.16 19.13 -9.85
CA GLN A 295 9.14 20.07 -9.29
C GLN A 295 8.51 21.40 -8.88
N VAL A 296 7.51 21.91 -9.61
CA VAL A 296 6.73 23.09 -9.20
C VAL A 296 6.12 22.89 -7.81
N GLY A 297 5.51 21.72 -7.56
CA GLY A 297 4.89 21.41 -6.28
C GLY A 297 5.90 21.20 -5.14
N LEU A 298 7.09 20.71 -5.44
CA LEU A 298 8.17 20.55 -4.45
C LEU A 298 8.88 21.87 -4.11
N ASN A 299 9.02 22.75 -5.09
CA ASN A 299 9.66 24.05 -4.93
C ASN A 299 8.72 25.10 -4.33
N SER A 300 7.40 24.86 -4.35
CA SER A 300 6.39 25.75 -3.78
C SER A 300 5.37 24.98 -2.95
N THR A 301 5.47 25.13 -1.62
CA THR A 301 4.50 24.58 -0.66
C THR A 301 3.06 25.03 -0.92
N HIS A 302 2.87 26.23 -1.47
CA HIS A 302 1.56 26.76 -1.86
C HIS A 302 0.95 26.02 -3.05
N ALA A 303 1.80 25.52 -3.96
CA ALA A 303 1.36 24.83 -5.16
C ALA A 303 1.20 23.32 -4.94
N ALA A 304 1.84 22.74 -3.92
CA ALA A 304 1.93 21.30 -3.70
C ALA A 304 0.58 20.56 -3.83
N VAL A 305 -0.47 21.06 -3.16
CA VAL A 305 -1.81 20.43 -3.19
C VAL A 305 -2.42 20.50 -4.59
N GLY A 306 -2.40 21.68 -5.22
CA GLY A 306 -2.91 21.87 -6.57
C GLY A 306 -2.15 21.02 -7.60
N VAL A 307 -0.84 20.88 -7.44
CA VAL A 307 0.01 20.03 -8.27
C VAL A 307 -0.33 18.56 -8.11
N VAL A 308 -0.62 18.06 -6.90
CA VAL A 308 -1.07 16.66 -6.72
C VAL A 308 -2.40 16.39 -7.42
N VAL A 309 -3.36 17.33 -7.32
CA VAL A 309 -4.65 17.22 -8.02
C VAL A 309 -4.44 17.21 -9.52
N ARG A 310 -3.67 18.17 -10.05
CA ARG A 310 -3.33 18.25 -11.48
C ARG A 310 -2.60 16.99 -11.95
N LEU A 311 -1.62 16.50 -11.19
CA LEU A 311 -0.89 15.29 -11.51
C LEU A 311 -1.82 14.09 -11.64
N ARG A 312 -2.80 13.93 -10.73
CA ARG A 312 -3.81 12.87 -10.84
C ARG A 312 -4.62 12.97 -12.13
N GLU A 313 -4.98 14.18 -12.56
CA GLU A 313 -5.69 14.42 -13.82
C GLU A 313 -4.80 14.06 -15.02
N GLU A 314 -3.56 14.53 -15.04
CA GLU A 314 -2.58 14.22 -16.08
C GLU A 314 -2.34 12.71 -16.22
N LEU A 315 -2.17 12.01 -15.10
CA LEU A 315 -2.01 10.55 -15.06
C LEU A 315 -3.20 9.80 -15.69
N SER A 316 -4.42 10.36 -15.64
CA SER A 316 -5.58 9.77 -16.30
C SER A 316 -5.55 9.91 -17.84
N LEU A 317 -4.76 10.86 -18.35
CA LEU A 317 -4.56 11.14 -19.77
C LEU A 317 -3.35 10.41 -20.37
N VAL A 318 -2.54 9.73 -19.56
CA VAL A 318 -1.48 8.85 -20.03
C VAL A 318 -2.10 7.63 -20.72
N LYS A 319 -1.55 7.26 -21.88
CA LYS A 319 -2.01 6.14 -22.72
C LYS A 319 -0.88 5.24 -23.20
N ASP A 320 0.35 5.75 -23.21
CA ASP A 320 1.51 5.04 -23.76
C ASP A 320 2.02 3.91 -22.85
N MET A 321 1.62 3.93 -21.58
CA MET A 321 1.93 2.88 -20.60
C MET A 321 0.80 2.74 -19.57
N PRO A 322 0.68 1.57 -18.92
CA PRO A 322 -0.24 1.40 -17.81
C PRO A 322 0.15 2.27 -16.60
N VAL A 323 -0.86 2.77 -15.89
CA VAL A 323 -0.70 3.57 -14.67
C VAL A 323 -1.34 2.85 -13.49
N LEU A 324 -0.58 2.67 -12.41
CA LEU A 324 -1.06 2.11 -11.15
C LEU A 324 -1.04 3.18 -10.05
N ILE A 325 -2.17 3.38 -9.39
CA ILE A 325 -2.25 4.15 -8.14
C ILE A 325 -2.48 3.15 -7.00
N ALA A 326 -1.49 3.01 -6.13
CA ALA A 326 -1.49 2.06 -5.02
C ALA A 326 -1.38 2.81 -3.69
N VAL A 327 -2.43 2.75 -2.87
CA VAL A 327 -2.47 3.42 -1.56
C VAL A 327 -2.70 2.38 -0.48
N ASP A 328 -1.82 2.33 0.52
CA ASP A 328 -1.99 1.51 1.71
C ASP A 328 -2.63 2.31 2.86
N GLN A 329 -3.24 1.61 3.81
CA GLN A 329 -3.88 2.19 5.00
C GLN A 329 -5.07 3.12 4.71
N VAL A 330 -5.80 2.83 3.63
CA VAL A 330 -6.99 3.55 3.13
C VAL A 330 -8.22 3.44 4.04
N ARG A 331 -8.15 2.74 5.18
CA ARG A 331 -9.30 2.56 6.10
C ARG A 331 -9.96 3.87 6.55
N LYS A 332 -9.34 5.04 6.32
CA LYS A 332 -9.89 6.37 6.59
C LYS A 332 -10.08 7.26 5.36
N ILE A 333 -9.78 6.76 4.16
CA ILE A 333 -10.05 7.41 2.87
C ILE A 333 -11.22 6.68 2.18
N HIS A 334 -12.29 6.40 2.93
CA HIS A 334 -13.61 6.17 2.32
C HIS A 334 -14.22 7.54 1.94
N PHE A 335 -13.47 8.32 1.19
CA PHE A 335 -14.00 9.38 0.34
C PHE A 335 -13.81 8.86 -1.07
N ALA A 336 -14.92 8.69 -1.80
CA ALA A 336 -14.91 8.19 -3.16
C ALA A 336 -13.99 9.06 -4.04
N VAL A 337 -12.76 8.60 -4.29
CA VAL A 337 -11.96 9.09 -5.40
C VAL A 337 -12.33 8.22 -6.59
N THR A 338 -13.42 8.58 -7.24
CA THR A 338 -13.87 8.01 -8.50
C THR A 338 -12.75 8.20 -9.53
N LEU A 339 -12.12 7.12 -10.01
CA LEU A 339 -11.34 7.17 -11.24
C LEU A 339 -12.30 7.42 -12.40
N PRO A 340 -12.07 8.39 -13.30
CA PRO A 340 -12.79 8.46 -14.55
C PRO A 340 -12.31 7.26 -15.38
N LEU A 341 -13.28 6.49 -15.87
CA LEU A 341 -13.06 5.45 -16.85
C LEU A 341 -12.46 6.12 -18.10
N VAL A 342 -11.25 5.71 -18.48
CA VAL A 342 -10.84 5.84 -19.88
C VAL A 342 -10.97 4.47 -20.52
N SER A 343 -11.88 4.41 -21.49
CA SER A 343 -11.98 3.33 -22.45
C SER A 343 -10.70 3.33 -23.27
N ILE A 344 -10.00 2.20 -23.30
CA ILE A 344 -9.08 1.91 -24.40
C ILE A 344 -10.01 1.51 -25.57
N PRO A 345 -9.80 2.02 -26.79
CA PRO A 345 -10.62 1.67 -27.96
C PRO A 345 -10.60 0.17 -28.27
#